data_AF-A0A537RY29-F1
#
_entry.id   AF-A0A537RY29-F1
#
_cell.length_a   1.000
_cell.length_b   1.000
_cell.length_c   1.000
_cell.angle_alpha   90.00
_cell.angle_beta   90.00
_cell.angle_gamma   90.00
#
_symmetry.space_group_name_H-M   'P 1'
#
loop_
_entity.id
_entity.type
_entity.pdbx_description
1 polymer ?
#
loop_
_entity_poly.entity_id
_entity_poly.type
_entity_poly.pdbx_seq_one_letter_code
_entity_poly.pdbx_strand_id
1 'polypeptide(L)' 'MKILIKSAWGSDDPTKAAFPFLHANAFAEAGHEVRIFLLGEAVNLMKDEMIASVTPVGWPPLSEIIPKTIAHRIPLNI' A
#
# COMPACT_ATOMS: atom_id res chain seq x y z
N MET A 1 6.05 11.35 -13.65
CA MET A 1 6.75 10.17 -14.23
C MET A 1 5.87 8.93 -14.10
N LYS A 2 6.21 7.81 -14.73
CA LYS A 2 5.56 6.51 -14.49
C LYS A 2 6.34 5.74 -13.43
N ILE A 3 5.69 5.31 -12.35
CA ILE A 3 6.31 4.69 -11.19
C ILE A 3 5.63 3.34 -10.91
N LEU A 4 6.43 2.27 -10.87
CA LEU A 4 6.00 0.97 -10.40
C LEU A 4 6.55 0.73 -8.99
N ILE A 5 5.67 0.48 -8.03
CA ILE A 5 6.02 0.13 -6.67
C ILE A 5 5.74 -1.35 -6.47
N LYS A 6 6.79 -2.10 -6.16
CA LYS A 6 6.72 -3.55 -5.93
C LYS A 6 6.90 -3.84 -4.45
N SER A 7 6.04 -4.69 -3.85
CA SER A 7 6.19 -5.13 -2.46
C SER A 7 5.91 -6.61 -2.28
N ALA A 8 6.69 -7.24 -1.39
CA ALA A 8 6.47 -8.61 -0.93
C ALA A 8 6.32 -8.72 0.59
N TRP A 9 6.34 -7.60 1.32
CA TRP A 9 6.21 -7.59 2.78
C TRP A 9 4.75 -7.75 3.20
N GLY A 10 4.49 -8.70 4.08
CA GLY A 10 3.18 -8.94 4.68
C GLY A 10 3.12 -8.38 6.10
N SER A 11 2.16 -8.87 6.87
CA SER A 11 1.92 -8.43 8.25
C SER A 11 3.00 -8.83 9.26
N ASP A 12 3.99 -9.63 8.85
CA ASP A 12 5.16 -10.00 9.66
C ASP A 12 6.08 -8.80 9.95
N ASP A 13 6.10 -7.82 9.04
CA ASP A 13 6.67 -6.49 9.26
C ASP A 13 5.62 -5.42 8.93
N PRO A 14 4.75 -5.05 9.89
CA PRO A 14 3.61 -4.16 9.63
C PRO A 14 4.05 -2.76 9.18
N THR A 15 5.27 -2.34 9.51
CA THR A 15 5.80 -1.04 9.06
C THR A 15 6.14 -1.09 7.58
N LYS A 16 6.87 -2.12 7.13
CA LYS A 16 7.18 -2.28 5.71
C LYS A 16 5.96 -2.64 4.86
N ALA A 17 4.98 -3.35 5.43
CA ALA A 17 3.71 -3.67 4.80
C ALA A 17 2.96 -2.43 4.30
N ALA A 18 3.05 -1.32 5.04
CA ALA A 18 2.36 -0.08 4.71
C ALA A 18 3.07 0.76 3.63
N PHE A 19 4.38 0.61 3.46
CA PHE A 19 5.20 1.41 2.54
C PHE A 19 4.71 1.43 1.09
N PRO A 20 4.33 0.31 0.44
CA PRO A 20 3.86 0.38 -0.94
C PRO A 20 2.68 1.34 -1.12
N PHE A 21 1.75 1.38 -0.16
CA PHE A 21 0.57 2.24 -0.20
C PHE A 21 0.90 3.70 0.15
N LEU A 22 1.69 3.93 1.21
CA LEU A 22 2.13 5.26 1.63
C LEU A 22 2.91 5.97 0.53
N HIS A 23 3.91 5.29 -0.04
CA HIS A 23 4.71 5.85 -1.13
C HIS A 23 3.86 6.07 -2.38
N ALA A 24 2.95 5.15 -2.70
CA ALA A 24 2.08 5.31 -3.85
C ALA A 24 1.19 6.55 -3.72
N ASN A 25 0.61 6.77 -2.54
CA ASN A 25 -0.19 7.94 -2.25
C ASN A 25 0.64 9.23 -2.39
N ALA A 26 1.84 9.27 -1.80
CA ALA A 26 2.71 10.44 -1.88
C ALA A 26 3.09 10.78 -3.34
N PHE A 27 3.41 9.77 -4.16
CA PHE A 27 3.74 9.99 -5.57
C PHE A 27 2.51 10.38 -6.40
N ALA A 28 1.33 9.82 -6.11
CA ALA A 28 0.10 10.22 -6.77
C ALA A 28 -0.25 11.68 -6.48
N GLU A 29 -0.07 12.14 -5.23
CA GLU A 29 -0.24 13.54 -4.83
C GLU A 29 0.76 14.48 -5.51
N ALA A 30 1.98 14.01 -5.76
CA ALA A 30 2.98 14.72 -6.54
C ALA A 30 2.70 14.74 -8.07
N GLY A 31 1.55 14.20 -8.51
CA GLY A 31 1.13 14.21 -9.91
C GLY A 31 1.83 13.16 -10.79
N HIS A 32 2.33 12.06 -10.20
CA HIS A 32 2.91 10.96 -10.95
C HIS A 32 1.88 9.88 -11.28
N GLU A 33 2.10 9.15 -12.38
CA GLU A 33 1.34 7.95 -12.72
C GLU A 33 1.95 6.78 -11.94
N VAL A 34 1.21 6.24 -10.98
CA VAL A 34 1.72 5.21 -10.05
C VAL A 34 0.95 3.91 -10.24
N ARG A 35 1.65 2.78 -10.12
CA ARG A 35 1.08 1.43 -10.06
C ARG A 35 1.71 0.66 -8.91
N ILE A 36 0.91 -0.16 -8.22
CA ILE A 36 1.38 -1.09 -7.21
C ILE A 36 1.36 -2.52 -7.78
N PHE A 37 2.43 -3.28 -7.55
CA PHE A 37 2.51 -4.71 -7.79
C PHE A 37 2.84 -5.43 -6.48
N LEU A 38 1.87 -6.18 -5.96
CA LEU A 38 2.03 -7.01 -4.77
C LEU A 38 2.37 -8.44 -5.20
N LEU A 39 3.15 -9.14 -4.39
CA LEU A 39 3.51 -10.53 -4.60
C LEU A 39 3.82 -11.19 -3.26
N GLY A 40 3.76 -12.52 -3.18
CA GLY A 40 4.04 -13.24 -1.94
C GLY A 40 3.11 -12.80 -0.81
N GLU A 41 3.66 -12.60 0.40
CA GLU A 41 2.89 -12.26 1.59
C GLU A 41 2.13 -10.94 1.47
N ALA A 42 2.64 -9.98 0.68
CA ALA A 42 1.97 -8.70 0.48
C ALA A 42 0.58 -8.85 -0.17
N VAL A 43 0.32 -9.92 -0.92
CA VAL A 43 -1.00 -10.16 -1.53
C VAL A 43 -2.09 -10.30 -0.45
N ASN A 44 -1.74 -10.82 0.73
CA ASN A 44 -2.69 -10.95 1.84
C ASN A 44 -3.17 -9.58 2.37
N LEU A 45 -2.42 -8.50 2.17
CA LEU A 45 -2.79 -7.15 2.61
C LEU A 45 -4.04 -6.59 1.90
N MET A 46 -4.52 -7.25 0.86
CA MET A 46 -5.76 -6.90 0.17
C MET A 46 -7.02 -7.45 0.86
N LYS A 47 -6.88 -8.31 1.87
CA LYS A 47 -7.99 -8.86 2.64
C LYS A 47 -8.46 -7.86 3.68
N ASP A 48 -9.77 -7.72 3.85
CA ASP A 48 -10.38 -6.78 4.79
C ASP A 48 -9.85 -6.97 6.22
N GLU A 49 -9.64 -8.23 6.65
CA GLU A 49 -9.10 -8.53 7.99
C GLU A 49 -7.64 -8.08 8.15
N MET A 50 -6.85 -8.09 7.08
CA MET A 50 -5.46 -7.63 7.09
C MET A 50 -5.41 -6.10 7.07
N ILE A 51 -6.24 -5.46 6.24
CA ILE A 51 -6.39 -4.00 6.22
C ILE A 51 -6.79 -3.48 7.61
N ALA A 52 -7.67 -4.19 8.32
CA ALA A 52 -8.12 -3.82 9.66
C ALA A 52 -7.08 -4.06 10.76
N SER A 53 -6.13 -4.99 10.59
CA SER A 53 -5.21 -5.42 11.66
C SER A 53 -3.80 -4.83 11.56
N VAL A 54 -3.35 -4.42 10.37
CA VAL A 54 -1.99 -3.90 10.17
C VAL A 54 -1.87 -2.45 10.64
N THR A 55 -1.05 -2.25 11.69
CA THR A 55 -0.70 -0.92 12.21
C THR A 55 0.83 -0.72 12.14
N PRO A 56 1.33 0.12 11.21
CA PRO A 56 2.76 0.45 11.11
C PRO A 56 3.23 1.34 12.28
N VAL A 57 4.53 1.30 12.60
CA VAL A 57 5.11 2.19 13.60
C VAL A 57 5.30 3.59 13.01
N GLY A 58 4.75 4.62 13.66
CA GLY A 58 4.94 6.02 13.26
C GLY A 58 4.10 6.48 12.06
N TRP A 59 3.16 5.65 11.58
CA TRP A 59 2.25 5.96 10.48
C TRP A 59 0.81 5.56 10.85
N PRO A 60 -0.21 6.08 10.14
CA PRO A 60 -1.60 5.65 10.35
C PRO A 60 -1.80 4.15 10.09
N PRO A 61 -2.82 3.51 10.68
CA PRO A 61 -3.23 2.14 10.36
C PRO A 61 -3.49 1.94 8.86
N LEU A 62 -3.32 0.71 8.38
CA LEU A 62 -3.56 0.39 6.96
C LEU A 62 -5.00 0.69 6.54
N SER A 63 -5.97 0.52 7.43
CA SER A 63 -7.37 0.91 7.26
C SER A 63 -7.60 2.40 6.99
N GLU A 64 -6.67 3.27 7.41
CA GLU A 64 -6.70 4.71 7.12
C GLU A 64 -5.88 5.07 5.86
N ILE A 65 -4.87 4.26 5.52
CA ILE A 65 -4.02 4.48 4.35
C ILE A 65 -4.70 4.04 3.04
N ILE A 66 -5.35 2.87 3.03
CA ILE A 66 -5.97 2.27 1.83
C ILE A 66 -7.06 3.16 1.20
N PRO A 67 -7.96 3.82 1.97
CA PRO A 67 -8.95 4.72 1.38
C PRO A 67 -8.34 5.79 0.47
N LYS A 68 -7.16 6.31 0.83
CA LYS A 68 -6.43 7.30 0.02
C LYS A 68 -5.87 6.67 -1.27
N THR A 69 -5.35 5.45 -1.20
CA THR A 69 -4.91 4.69 -2.39
C THR A 69 -6.06 4.46 -3.37
N ILE A 70 -7.24 4.12 -2.85
CA ILE A 70 -8.47 3.96 -3.64
C ILE A 70 -8.90 5.30 -4.26
N ALA A 71 -8.88 6.39 -3.48
CA ALA A 71 -9.25 7.72 -3.96
C ALA A 71 -8.36 8.20 -5.12
N HIS A 72 -7.06 7.89 -5.08
CA HIS A 72 -6.12 8.16 -6.16
C HIS A 72 -6.27 7.22 -7.38
N ARG A 73 -7.14 6.20 -7.30
CA ARG A 73 -7.35 5.19 -8.34
C ARG A 73 -6.04 4.51 -8.77
N ILE A 74 -5.14 4.27 -7.83
CA ILE A 74 -3.84 3.64 -8.10
C ILE A 74 -4.09 2.19 -8.51
N PRO A 75 -3.72 1.76 -9.73
CA PRO A 75 -3.88 0.38 -10.15
C PRO A 75 -3.05 -0.55 -9.29
N LEU A 76 -3.67 -1.65 -8.87
CA LEU A 76 -3.03 -2.68 -8.06
C LEU A 76 -3.06 -4.01 -8.81
N ASN A 77 -1.90 -4.63 -8.91
CA ASN A 77 -1.69 -5.94 -9.51
C ASN A 77 -1.14 -6.91 -8.47
N ILE A 78 -1.50 -8.19 -8.60
CA ILE A 78 -1.05 -9.31 -7.77
C ILE A 78 -0.39 -10.38 -8.65
#